data_AF-F9UD37-F1
#
_entry.id   AF-F9UD37-F1
#
_cell.length_a   1.000
_cell.length_b   1.000
_cell.length_c   1.000
_cell.angle_alpha   90.00
_cell.angle_beta   90.00
_cell.angle_gamma   90.00
#
_symmetry.space_group_name_H-M   'P 1'
#
loop_
_entity.id
_entity.type
_entity.pdbx_description
1 polymer ?
#
loop_
_entity_poly.entity_id
_entity_poly.type
_entity_poly.pdbx_seq_one_letter_code
_entity_poly.pdbx_strand_id
1 'polypeptide(L)'
;MPDRAARAATFGAVQSLLVDMDQAVNGTVDESDGTVTFADAASAESYGVIDEFAHRVRLSGGEVLRLRAQDIPDGKVLAAILRDAV
;
A
#
# COMPACT_ATOMS: atom_id res chain seq x y z
N MET A 1 -10.61 0.34 -1.33
CA MET A 1 -9.76 0.89 -0.24
C MET A 1 -8.26 0.67 -0.51
N PRO A 2 -7.74 -0.52 -0.88
CA PRO A 2 -6.34 -0.65 -1.34
C PRO A 2 -6.08 0.00 -2.72
N ASP A 3 -7.07 0.04 -3.60
CA ASP A 3 -7.03 0.64 -4.94
C ASP A 3 -6.59 2.12 -4.94
N ARG A 4 -7.16 2.95 -4.06
CA ARG A 4 -6.79 4.38 -3.99
C ARG A 4 -5.38 4.57 -3.44
N ALA A 5 -4.98 3.77 -2.46
CA ALA A 5 -3.63 3.80 -1.90
C ALA A 5 -2.60 3.36 -2.94
N ALA A 6 -2.91 2.34 -3.74
CA ALA A 6 -2.08 1.86 -4.85
C ALA A 6 -1.82 2.97 -5.86
N ARG A 7 -2.88 3.60 -6.38
CA ARG A 7 -2.78 4.71 -7.34
C ARG A 7 -2.00 5.87 -6.75
N ALA A 8 -2.29 6.26 -5.51
CA ALA A 8 -1.57 7.34 -4.84
C ALA A 8 -0.08 7.02 -4.67
N ALA A 9 0.29 5.79 -4.32
CA ALA A 9 1.67 5.34 -4.21
C ALA A 9 2.38 5.34 -5.58
N THR A 10 1.71 4.88 -6.64
CA THR A 10 2.22 4.92 -8.03
C THR A 10 2.55 6.34 -8.48
N PHE A 11 1.70 7.31 -8.16
CA PHE A 11 1.92 8.70 -8.54
C PHE A 11 2.74 9.51 -7.51
N GLY A 12 3.33 8.86 -6.50
CA GLY A 12 4.15 9.55 -5.49
C GLY A 12 3.37 10.54 -4.60
N ALA A 13 2.05 10.40 -4.52
CA ALA A 13 1.15 11.32 -3.84
C ALA A 13 0.99 11.04 -2.33
N VAL A 14 1.61 9.97 -1.81
CA VAL A 14 1.53 9.59 -0.40
C VAL A 14 2.62 10.32 0.40
N GLN A 15 2.22 10.95 1.50
CA GLN A 15 3.14 11.51 2.50
C GLN A 15 3.55 10.43 3.50
N SER A 16 2.57 9.75 4.10
CA SER A 16 2.79 8.69 5.09
C SER A 16 1.85 7.52 4.84
N LEU A 17 2.41 6.31 4.81
CA LEU A 17 1.68 5.05 4.70
C LEU A 17 1.78 4.30 6.04
N LEU A 18 0.63 3.99 6.63
CA LEU A 18 0.51 3.14 7.80
C LEU A 18 0.09 1.75 7.32
N VAL A 19 0.83 0.71 7.69
CA VAL A 19 0.56 -0.68 7.26
C VAL A 19 0.54 -1.61 8.46
N ASP A 20 -0.40 -2.55 8.47
CA ASP A 20 -0.41 -3.62 9.46
C ASP A 20 0.68 -4.63 9.13
N MET A 21 1.57 -4.89 10.09
CA MET A 21 2.72 -5.78 9.89
C MET A 21 2.37 -7.26 9.84
N ASP A 22 1.17 -7.65 10.30
CA ASP A 22 0.73 -9.05 10.30
C ASP A 22 -0.09 -9.44 9.06
N GLN A 23 -0.38 -8.49 8.17
CA GLN A 23 -1.27 -8.72 7.02
C GLN A 23 -0.47 -8.87 5.74
N ALA A 24 -0.71 -9.98 5.04
CA ALA A 24 -0.20 -10.23 3.70
C ALA A 24 -1.36 -10.26 2.71
N VAL A 25 -1.32 -9.37 1.72
CA VAL A 25 -2.28 -9.35 0.61
C VAL A 25 -1.53 -9.70 -0.66
N ASN A 26 -1.85 -10.84 -1.25
CA ASN A 26 -1.16 -11.33 -2.44
C ASN A 26 -1.77 -10.72 -3.71
N GLY A 27 -0.93 -10.39 -4.67
CA GLY A 27 -1.37 -9.85 -5.96
C GLY A 27 -0.27 -9.15 -6.72
N THR A 28 -0.67 -8.31 -7.66
CA THR A 28 0.21 -7.44 -8.44
C THR A 28 -0.35 -6.02 -8.47
N VAL A 29 0.52 -5.06 -8.78
CA VAL A 29 0.19 -3.65 -8.93
C VAL A 29 0.75 -3.18 -10.26
N ASP A 30 -0.12 -2.76 -11.18
CA ASP A 30 0.29 -2.19 -12.44
C ASP A 30 1.22 -0.98 -12.20
N GLU A 31 2.33 -0.94 -12.93
CA GLU A 31 3.37 0.07 -12.76
C GLU A 31 2.93 1.44 -13.28
N SER A 32 2.04 1.48 -14.26
CA SER A 32 1.64 2.70 -14.97
C SER A 32 0.48 3.43 -14.28
N ASP A 33 -0.51 2.70 -13.80
CA ASP A 33 -1.74 3.29 -13.27
C ASP A 33 -2.03 2.92 -11.82
N GLY A 34 -1.31 1.95 -11.24
CA GLY A 34 -1.52 1.47 -9.87
C GLY A 34 -2.70 0.51 -9.71
N THR A 35 -3.24 -0.05 -10.79
CA THR A 35 -4.31 -1.05 -10.74
C THR A 35 -3.85 -2.29 -9.99
N VAL A 36 -4.63 -2.73 -9.00
CA VAL A 36 -4.31 -3.90 -8.18
C VAL A 36 -5.05 -5.12 -8.72
N THR A 37 -4.32 -6.20 -8.98
CA THR A 37 -4.90 -7.53 -9.25
C THR A 37 -4.63 -8.43 -8.06
N PHE A 38 -5.68 -8.85 -7.35
CA PHE A 38 -5.55 -9.73 -6.18
C PHE A 38 -5.36 -11.19 -6.60
N ALA A 39 -4.62 -11.92 -5.79
CA ALA A 39 -4.44 -13.36 -5.89
C ALA A 39 -4.93 -14.04 -4.62
N ASP A 40 -5.56 -15.22 -4.78
CA ASP A 40 -6.09 -16.00 -3.65
C ASP A 40 -4.96 -16.61 -2.80
N ALA A 41 -3.78 -16.81 -3.38
CA ALA A 41 -2.61 -17.40 -2.72
C ALA A 41 -1.31 -16.80 -3.23
N ALA A 42 -0.26 -16.93 -2.42
CA ALA A 42 1.09 -16.56 -2.81
C ALA A 42 1.62 -17.49 -3.92
N SER A 43 2.23 -16.89 -4.94
CA SER A 43 2.90 -17.57 -6.04
C SER A 43 4.19 -16.84 -6.42
N ALA A 44 4.98 -17.41 -7.34
CA ALA A 44 6.15 -16.73 -7.90
C ALA A 44 5.80 -15.51 -8.77
N GLU A 45 4.53 -15.37 -9.15
CA GLU A 45 4.02 -14.26 -9.99
C GLU A 45 3.35 -13.16 -9.15
N SER A 46 3.11 -13.41 -7.86
CA SER A 46 2.49 -12.45 -6.95
C SER A 46 3.51 -11.93 -5.93
N TYR A 47 3.29 -10.72 -5.45
CA TYR A 47 3.99 -10.16 -4.31
C TYR A 47 3.00 -9.64 -3.27
N GLY A 48 3.52 -9.23 -2.11
CA GLY A 48 2.77 -8.48 -1.13
C GLY A 48 2.37 -7.13 -1.73
N VAL A 49 1.10 -6.96 -2.08
CA VAL A 49 0.56 -5.72 -2.66
C VAL A 49 0.85 -4.51 -1.75
N ILE A 50 0.73 -4.70 -0.43
CA ILE A 50 1.02 -3.67 0.56
C ILE A 50 2.53 -3.36 0.62
N ASP A 51 3.39 -4.37 0.46
CA ASP A 51 4.84 -4.17 0.40
C ASP A 51 5.24 -3.40 -0.86
N GLU A 52 4.58 -3.64 -1.99
CA GLU A 52 4.79 -2.87 -3.22
C GLU A 52 4.37 -1.41 -3.04
N PHE A 53 3.28 -1.13 -2.33
CA PHE A 53 2.92 0.25 -1.98
C PHE A 53 4.00 0.89 -1.12
N ALA A 54 4.45 0.20 -0.06
CA ALA A 54 5.51 0.68 0.82
C ALA A 54 6.81 0.97 0.04
N HIS A 55 7.15 0.12 -0.93
CA HIS A 55 8.29 0.33 -1.81
C HIS A 55 8.15 1.62 -2.62
N ARG A 56 7.03 1.82 -3.31
CA ARG A 56 6.75 3.03 -4.10
C ARG A 56 6.70 4.30 -3.24
N VAL A 57 6.09 4.24 -2.06
CA VAL A 57 6.06 5.35 -1.11
C VAL A 57 7.48 5.72 -0.68
N ARG A 58 8.33 4.73 -0.37
CA ARG A 58 9.72 5.00 0.03
C ARG A 58 10.56 5.56 -1.11
N LEU A 59 10.39 5.07 -2.33
CA LEU A 59 11.08 5.58 -3.52
C LEU A 59 10.67 7.02 -3.87
N SER A 60 9.42 7.40 -3.62
CA SER A 60 8.92 8.77 -3.83
C SER A 60 9.22 9.72 -2.67
N GLY A 61 9.89 9.25 -1.61
CA GLY A 61 10.29 10.05 -0.45
C GLY A 61 9.23 10.20 0.64
N GLY A 62 8.18 9.37 0.63
CA GLY A 62 7.22 9.28 1.72
C GLY A 62 7.70 8.38 2.87
N GLU A 63 6.98 8.44 3.99
CA GLU A 63 7.25 7.63 5.17
C GLU A 63 6.39 6.37 5.20
N VAL A 64 6.93 5.27 5.74
CA VAL A 64 6.22 4.02 5.96
C VAL A 64 6.31 3.65 7.43
N LEU A 65 5.16 3.53 8.08
CA LEU A 65 5.03 3.09 9.47
C LEU A 65 4.41 1.70 9.49
N ARG A 66 5.15 0.72 10.03
CA ARG A 66 4.63 -0.62 10.31
C ARG A 66 4.03 -0.63 11.71
N LEU A 67 2.74 -0.88 11.80
CA LEU A 67 1.93 -0.86 13.02
C LEU A 67 1.22 -2.20 13.19
N ARG A 68 0.56 -2.39 14.34
CA ARG A 68 -0.46 -3.44 14.49
C ARG A 68 -1.80 -2.87 14.04
N ALA A 69 -2.73 -3.70 13.55
CA ALA A 69 -4.07 -3.26 13.15
C ALA A 69 -4.74 -2.31 14.17
N GLN A 70 -4.65 -2.62 15.47
CA GLN A 70 -5.25 -1.82 16.54
C GLN A 70 -4.69 -0.39 16.66
N ASP A 71 -3.49 -0.15 16.14
CA ASP A 71 -2.83 1.16 16.15
C ASP A 71 -3.08 1.93 14.83
N ILE A 72 -3.80 1.33 13.88
CA ILE A 72 -4.22 1.96 12.62
C ILE A 72 -5.66 2.46 12.77
N PRO A 73 -6.00 3.66 12.24
CA PRO A 73 -7.37 4.15 12.26
C PRO A 73 -8.39 3.12 11.77
N ASP A 74 -9.48 2.96 12.52
CA ASP A 74 -10.56 1.99 12.31
C ASP A 74 -10.13 0.51 12.30
N GLY A 75 -8.92 0.16 12.79
CA GLY A 75 -8.45 -1.23 12.80
C GLY A 75 -8.14 -1.78 11.41
N LYS A 76 -7.93 -0.91 10.41
CA LYS A 76 -7.74 -1.30 9.01
C LYS A 76 -6.36 -1.90 8.77
N VAL A 77 -6.23 -2.66 7.68
CA VAL A 77 -4.94 -3.24 7.24
C VAL A 77 -3.94 -2.19 6.74
N LEU A 78 -4.44 -1.02 6.31
CA LEU A 78 -3.62 0.12 5.92
C LEU A 78 -4.40 1.44 6.02
N ALA A 79 -3.66 2.54 6.13
CA ALA A 79 -4.14 3.91 5.95
C ALA A 79 -3.07 4.76 5.25
N ALA A 80 -3.48 5.80 4.54
CA ALA A 80 -2.56 6.70 3.83
C ALA A 80 -2.92 8.16 4.08
N ILE A 81 -1.90 8.97 4.35
CA ILE A 81 -1.96 10.43 4.36
C ILE A 81 -1.38 10.92 3.04
N LEU A 82 -2.11 11.76 2.31
CA LEU A 82 -1.72 12.28 1.01
C LEU A 82 -1.02 13.64 1.15
N ARG A 83 -0.11 13.94 0.23
CA ARG A 83 0.66 15.21 0.21
C ARG A 83 -0.22 16.42 -0.10
N ASP A 84 -1.19 16.22 -0.97
CA ASP A 84 -2.11 17.26 -1.44
C ASP A 84 -3.56 16.82 -1.22
N ALA A 85 -4.45 17.80 -1.10
CA ALA A 85 -5.88 17.54 -1.09
C ALA A 85 -6.29 17.01 -2.47
N VAL A 86 -6.89 15.82 -2.50
CA VAL A 86 -7.52 15.21 -3.69
C VAL A 86 -8.97 15.66 -3.80
#